data_AF-A0A1D3RW68-F1
#
_entry.id   AF-A0A1D3RW68-F1
#
_cell.length_a   1.000
_cell.length_b   1.000
_cell.length_c   1.000
_cell.angle_alpha   90.00
_cell.angle_beta   90.00
_cell.angle_gamma   90.00
#
_symmetry.space_group_name_H-M   'P 1'
#
loop_
_entity.id
_entity.type
_entity.pdbx_description
1 polymer ?
#
loop_
_entity_poly.entity_id
_entity_poly.type
_entity_poly.pdbx_seq_one_letter_code
_entity_poly.pdbx_strand_id
1 'polypeptide(L)'
;MACDIEKIEDNEKEKPNIVIQLNTLGLDELVSLTLKLEEEWKLIKKNYTILEGAIVTYDKCKNSVKQLNPSKYKSKNYNPFMNELEKSDLIKLTNENTTTDNKTEQTEKTEQADTEKKNEPLDIHIPLTSLVYIPGKIVDTENFLVHMGTNYYVQRNSDQTIEYFDNKIKKLNEKIKKIKVTLIEKRNEIELCKHYIQIKRGQQMNEANQNPQTASVRSTA
;
A
#
# COMPACT_ATOMS: atom_id res chain seq x y z
N MET A 1 -31.06 -13.08 -14.84
CA MET A 1 -31.34 -13.21 -13.39
C MET A 1 -30.05 -12.92 -12.63
N ALA A 2 -29.75 -11.65 -12.41
CA ALA A 2 -28.62 -11.24 -11.58
C ALA A 2 -29.21 -10.92 -10.20
N CYS A 3 -29.08 -11.86 -9.26
CA CYS A 3 -29.53 -11.63 -7.90
C CYS A 3 -28.59 -10.62 -7.23
N ASP A 4 -29.22 -9.63 -6.60
CA ASP A 4 -28.66 -8.58 -5.76
C ASP A 4 -27.82 -9.13 -4.59
N ILE A 5 -26.55 -9.48 -4.84
CA ILE A 5 -25.60 -9.85 -3.77
C ILE A 5 -24.97 -8.58 -3.14
N GLU A 6 -24.98 -7.44 -3.84
CA GLU A 6 -24.36 -6.19 -3.35
C GLU A 6 -25.22 -5.41 -2.33
N LYS A 7 -26.48 -5.83 -2.07
CA LYS A 7 -27.40 -5.11 -1.16
C LYS A 7 -27.53 -5.72 0.23
N ILE A 8 -26.82 -6.81 0.52
CA ILE A 8 -27.00 -7.56 1.78
C ILE A 8 -25.98 -7.16 2.86
N GLU A 9 -24.86 -6.51 2.52
CA GLU A 9 -23.79 -6.21 3.49
C GLU A 9 -24.01 -4.95 4.37
N ASP A 10 -25.05 -4.15 4.13
CA ASP A 10 -25.18 -2.84 4.80
C ASP A 10 -26.11 -2.82 6.04
N ASN A 11 -26.73 -3.94 6.43
CA ASN A 11 -27.83 -3.93 7.42
C ASN A 11 -27.60 -4.59 8.78
N GLU A 12 -26.37 -4.99 9.12
CA GLU A 12 -26.06 -5.41 10.49
C GLU A 12 -24.89 -4.59 11.04
N LYS A 13 -25.17 -3.29 11.27
CA LYS A 13 -24.51 -2.58 12.35
C LYS A 13 -25.02 -3.16 13.67
N GLU A 14 -24.46 -4.30 14.07
CA GLU A 14 -24.47 -4.67 15.48
C GLU A 14 -23.86 -3.49 16.24
N LYS A 15 -24.71 -2.78 16.99
CA LYS A 15 -24.26 -1.82 17.99
C LYS A 15 -23.77 -2.65 19.18
N PRO A 16 -22.48 -2.70 19.52
CA PRO A 16 -22.14 -2.89 20.93
C PRO A 16 -22.35 -1.53 21.60
N ASN A 17 -23.61 -1.16 21.87
CA ASN A 17 -23.88 -0.07 22.81
C ASN A 17 -23.79 -0.61 24.24
N ILE A 18 -22.62 -1.15 24.58
CA ILE A 18 -22.20 -1.26 25.97
C ILE A 18 -21.19 -0.13 26.11
N VAL A 19 -21.67 1.04 26.51
CA VAL A 19 -20.79 2.09 27.02
C VAL A 19 -20.21 1.52 28.31
N ILE A 20 -19.08 0.81 28.21
CA ILE A 20 -18.34 0.32 29.36
C ILE A 20 -17.99 1.57 30.16
N GLN A 21 -18.62 1.75 31.31
CA GLN A 21 -18.29 2.85 32.18
C GLN A 21 -16.90 2.52 32.77
N LEU A 22 -15.85 3.09 32.19
CA LEU A 22 -14.44 2.82 32.56
C LEU A 22 -14.14 3.14 34.04
N ASN A 23 -15.03 3.90 34.69
CA ASN A 23 -14.98 4.18 36.12
C ASN A 23 -15.28 2.95 37.00
N THR A 24 -16.06 1.95 36.55
CA THR A 24 -16.43 0.77 37.37
C THR A 24 -15.43 -0.40 37.28
N LEU A 25 -14.51 -0.40 36.31
CA LEU A 25 -13.57 -1.51 36.08
C LEU A 25 -12.39 -1.55 37.07
N GLY A 26 -11.91 -2.73 37.46
CA GLY A 26 -10.67 -2.87 38.24
C GLY A 26 -9.42 -2.38 37.48
N LEU A 27 -8.32 -2.10 38.20
CA LEU A 27 -7.06 -1.67 37.56
C LEU A 27 -6.52 -2.74 36.61
N ASP A 28 -6.55 -4.01 37.02
CA ASP A 28 -6.06 -5.14 36.21
C ASP A 28 -6.92 -5.39 34.97
N GLU A 29 -8.24 -5.24 35.11
CA GLU A 29 -9.19 -5.35 33.99
C GLU A 29 -8.94 -4.25 32.95
N LEU A 30 -8.65 -3.03 33.40
CA LEU A 30 -8.36 -1.90 32.53
C LEU A 30 -7.01 -2.04 31.82
N VAL A 31 -6.00 -2.61 32.49
CA VAL A 31 -4.71 -2.96 31.87
C VAL A 31 -4.89 -4.04 30.81
N SER A 32 -5.64 -5.11 31.12
CA SER A 32 -5.94 -6.18 30.15
C SER A 32 -6.70 -5.65 28.93
N LEU A 33 -7.68 -4.79 29.14
CA LEU A 33 -8.43 -4.15 28.05
C LEU A 33 -7.52 -3.28 27.17
N THR A 34 -6.63 -2.49 27.79
CA THR A 34 -5.68 -1.64 27.06
C THR A 34 -4.76 -2.49 26.17
N LEU A 35 -4.24 -3.62 26.68
CA LEU A 35 -3.40 -4.52 25.90
C LEU A 35 -4.14 -5.13 24.70
N LYS A 36 -5.39 -5.57 24.89
CA LYS A 36 -6.21 -6.10 23.79
C LYS A 36 -6.46 -5.05 22.70
N LEU A 37 -6.80 -3.83 23.09
CA LEU A 37 -6.99 -2.72 22.15
C LEU A 37 -5.70 -2.37 21.39
N GLU A 38 -4.54 -2.44 22.04
CA GLU A 38 -3.24 -2.22 21.39
C GLU A 38 -2.91 -3.31 20.36
N GLU A 39 -3.22 -4.58 20.64
CA GLU A 39 -3.06 -5.69 19.68
C GLU A 39 -3.97 -5.52 18.47
N GLU A 40 -5.26 -5.22 18.68
CA GLU A 40 -6.21 -4.91 17.62
C GLU A 40 -5.72 -3.75 16.74
N TRP A 41 -5.27 -2.66 17.38
CA TRP A 41 -4.74 -1.50 16.68
C TRP A 41 -3.52 -1.84 15.82
N LYS A 42 -2.61 -2.68 16.34
CA LYS A 42 -1.44 -3.15 15.59
C LYS A 42 -1.84 -3.99 14.37
N LEU A 43 -2.85 -4.84 14.50
CA LEU A 43 -3.38 -5.62 13.39
C LEU A 43 -4.01 -4.72 12.31
N ILE A 44 -4.84 -3.76 12.72
CA ILE A 44 -5.46 -2.79 11.81
C ILE A 44 -4.38 -1.98 11.08
N LYS A 45 -3.34 -1.55 11.79
CA LYS A 45 -2.19 -0.84 11.20
C LYS A 45 -1.45 -1.68 10.16
N LYS A 46 -1.24 -2.97 10.43
CA LYS A 46 -0.62 -3.89 9.44
C LYS A 46 -1.49 -4.00 8.19
N ASN A 47 -2.80 -4.16 8.33
CA ASN A 47 -3.74 -4.23 7.21
C ASN A 47 -3.73 -2.94 6.39
N TYR A 48 -3.68 -1.79 7.06
CA TYR A 48 -3.54 -0.49 6.42
C TYR A 48 -2.30 -0.40 5.52
N THR A 49 -1.12 -0.79 6.03
CA THR A 49 0.13 -0.78 5.25
C THR A 49 0.07 -1.73 4.05
N ILE A 50 -0.56 -2.90 4.18
CA ILE A 50 -0.74 -3.83 3.06
C ILE A 50 -1.59 -3.19 1.95
N LEU A 51 -2.67 -2.51 2.31
CA LEU A 51 -3.55 -1.84 1.34
C LEU A 51 -2.86 -0.64 0.68
N GLU A 52 -2.07 0.15 1.41
CA GLU A 52 -1.25 1.21 0.80
C GLU A 52 -0.23 0.65 -0.18
N GLY A 53 0.48 -0.43 0.18
CA GLY A 53 1.43 -1.11 -0.71
C GLY A 53 0.76 -1.63 -1.98
N ALA A 54 -0.49 -2.12 -1.87
CA ALA A 54 -1.27 -2.53 -3.02
C ALA A 54 -1.61 -1.36 -3.96
N ILE A 55 -1.96 -0.17 -3.46
CA ILE A 55 -2.17 1.02 -4.31
C ILE A 55 -0.89 1.35 -5.10
N VAL A 56 0.25 1.43 -4.41
CA VAL A 56 1.54 1.74 -5.05
C VAL A 56 1.87 0.72 -6.14
N THR A 57 1.54 -0.55 -5.92
CA THR A 57 1.76 -1.61 -6.92
C THR A 57 0.85 -1.44 -8.13
N TYR A 58 -0.43 -1.13 -7.93
CA TYR A 58 -1.36 -0.83 -9.03
C TYR A 58 -0.96 0.41 -9.83
N ASP A 59 -0.47 1.47 -9.16
CA ASP A 59 0.06 2.66 -9.83
C ASP A 59 1.31 2.34 -10.67
N LYS A 60 2.22 1.50 -10.14
CA LYS A 60 3.38 1.02 -10.90
C LYS A 60 2.93 0.27 -12.16
N CYS A 61 1.99 -0.67 -12.03
CA CYS A 61 1.44 -1.41 -13.18
C CYS A 61 0.81 -0.48 -14.22
N LYS A 62 0.00 0.49 -13.78
CA LYS A 62 -0.61 1.49 -14.67
C LYS A 62 0.45 2.31 -15.43
N ASN A 63 1.52 2.71 -14.75
CA ASN A 63 2.62 3.45 -15.38
C ASN A 63 3.40 2.57 -16.37
N SER A 64 3.63 1.29 -16.05
CA SER A 64 4.27 0.35 -16.97
C SER A 64 3.45 0.15 -18.25
N VAL A 65 2.12 0.02 -18.15
CA VAL A 65 1.24 -0.09 -19.33
C VAL A 65 1.35 1.15 -20.23
N LYS A 66 1.39 2.35 -19.63
CA LYS A 66 1.59 3.61 -20.38
C LYS A 66 2.95 3.70 -21.04
N GLN A 67 4.01 3.25 -20.36
CA GLN A 67 5.38 3.29 -20.88
C GLN A 67 5.61 2.32 -22.03
N LEU A 68 4.95 1.16 -22.02
CA LEU A 68 5.06 0.15 -23.07
C LEU A 68 4.34 0.55 -24.37
N ASN A 69 3.48 1.57 -24.32
CA ASN A 69 2.86 2.16 -25.51
C ASN A 69 3.19 3.67 -25.61
N PRO A 70 4.45 4.02 -25.91
CA PRO A 70 4.93 5.41 -25.89
C PRO A 70 4.34 6.26 -27.02
N SER A 71 3.88 5.63 -28.11
CA SER A 71 3.26 6.30 -29.27
C SER A 71 1.86 6.81 -28.95
N LYS A 72 1.10 6.10 -28.10
CA LYS A 72 -0.21 6.52 -27.60
C LYS A 72 -0.12 7.35 -26.33
N TYR A 73 0.88 7.09 -25.49
CA TYR A 73 1.08 7.74 -24.20
C TYR A 73 2.50 8.31 -24.14
N LYS A 74 2.64 9.64 -24.20
CA LYS A 74 3.91 10.38 -24.23
C LYS A 74 4.85 10.02 -23.06
N SER A 75 5.56 8.89 -23.12
CA SER A 75 6.48 8.40 -22.10
C SER A 75 7.78 7.94 -22.74
N LYS A 76 8.89 8.37 -22.17
CA LYS A 76 10.25 8.07 -22.63
C LYS A 76 10.72 6.74 -22.01
N ASN A 77 11.26 5.87 -22.85
CA ASN A 77 12.11 4.69 -22.57
C ASN A 77 11.69 3.75 -21.42
N TYR A 78 11.23 2.56 -21.79
CA TYR A 78 11.11 1.43 -20.88
C TYR A 78 12.45 0.68 -20.83
N ASN A 79 13.19 0.86 -19.74
CA ASN A 79 14.16 -0.11 -19.21
C ASN A 79 14.63 0.41 -17.84
N PRO A 80 14.02 0.02 -16.72
CA PRO A 80 14.46 0.41 -15.38
C PRO A 80 15.93 0.07 -15.13
N PHE A 81 16.37 -1.11 -15.61
CA PHE A 81 17.76 -1.54 -15.55
C PHE A 81 18.68 -0.68 -16.43
N MET A 82 18.34 -0.39 -17.70
CA MET A 82 19.19 0.51 -18.51
C MET A 82 19.23 1.92 -17.96
N ASN A 83 18.11 2.43 -17.43
CA ASN A 83 18.08 3.73 -16.75
C ASN A 83 18.93 3.73 -15.47
N GLU A 84 19.09 2.59 -14.80
CA GLU A 84 19.93 2.43 -13.60
C GLU A 84 21.40 2.17 -13.98
N LEU A 85 21.63 1.47 -15.10
CA LEU A 85 22.93 1.16 -15.67
C LEU A 85 23.56 2.40 -16.36
N GLU A 86 22.80 3.21 -17.09
CA GLU A 86 23.21 4.52 -17.63
C GLU A 86 23.51 5.51 -16.50
N LYS A 87 22.79 5.42 -15.39
CA LYS A 87 23.10 6.19 -14.17
C LYS A 87 24.35 5.70 -13.47
N SER A 88 24.72 4.44 -13.64
CA SER A 88 25.96 3.90 -13.08
C SER A 88 27.15 4.44 -13.86
N ASP A 89 28.12 5.03 -13.17
CA ASP A 89 29.33 5.60 -13.78
C ASP A 89 30.24 4.55 -14.47
N LEU A 90 29.89 3.27 -14.39
CA LEU A 90 30.62 2.16 -14.99
C LEU A 90 30.62 2.20 -16.53
N ILE A 91 29.54 2.65 -17.18
CA ILE A 91 29.48 2.76 -18.66
C ILE A 91 30.30 3.95 -19.17
N LYS A 92 30.38 5.04 -18.40
CA LYS A 92 31.16 6.22 -18.79
C LYS A 92 32.65 5.89 -18.94
N LEU A 93 33.16 4.96 -18.13
CA LEU A 93 34.54 4.49 -18.18
C LEU A 93 34.82 3.49 -19.32
N THR A 94 33.81 2.74 -19.79
CA THR A 94 33.99 1.79 -20.90
C THR A 94 33.94 2.47 -22.28
N ASN A 95 33.19 3.56 -22.40
CA ASN A 95 33.03 4.30 -23.66
C ASN A 95 34.22 5.22 -23.99
N GLU A 96 35.19 5.38 -23.10
CA GLU A 96 36.46 6.06 -23.43
C GLU A 96 37.36 5.24 -24.37
N ASN A 97 37.07 3.95 -24.61
CA ASN A 97 37.91 3.06 -25.44
C ASN A 97 37.27 2.58 -26.76
N THR A 98 36.16 3.17 -27.21
CA THR A 98 35.59 2.88 -28.56
C THR A 98 35.15 4.16 -29.28
N THR A 99 36.07 5.10 -29.45
CA THR A 99 35.93 6.18 -30.44
C THR A 99 36.77 5.87 -31.67
N THR A 100 36.14 5.29 -32.69
CA THR A 100 36.46 5.27 -34.15
C THR A 100 35.47 4.26 -34.75
N ASP A 101 34.51 4.54 -35.65
CA ASP A 101 34.40 5.53 -36.70
C ASP A 101 32.93 5.68 -37.17
N ASN A 102 32.69 6.79 -37.89
CA ASN A 102 31.56 7.10 -38.80
C ASN A 102 30.45 8.04 -38.28
N LYS A 103 30.73 9.37 -38.39
CA LYS A 103 30.06 10.34 -39.31
C LYS A 103 28.67 9.91 -39.86
N THR A 104 27.60 10.69 -39.90
CA THR A 104 27.36 12.14 -40.03
C THR A 104 25.83 12.36 -39.90
N GLU A 105 25.42 13.54 -39.41
CA GLU A 105 24.18 14.32 -39.67
C GLU A 105 22.92 13.65 -40.26
N GLN A 106 21.74 13.98 -39.72
CA GLN A 106 20.79 14.86 -40.44
C GLN A 106 19.59 15.27 -39.58
N THR A 107 19.32 16.57 -39.63
CA THR A 107 18.16 17.30 -39.11
C THR A 107 16.95 17.19 -40.07
N GLU A 108 15.75 17.31 -39.48
CA GLU A 108 14.46 17.77 -40.06
C GLU A 108 13.90 17.11 -41.33
N LYS A 109 12.71 16.47 -41.22
CA LYS A 109 11.57 16.71 -42.13
C LYS A 109 10.22 16.49 -41.43
N THR A 110 9.40 17.54 -41.44
CA THR A 110 7.93 17.47 -41.41
C THR A 110 7.46 16.93 -42.76
N GLU A 111 6.56 15.94 -42.79
CA GLU A 111 5.48 15.83 -43.77
C GLU A 111 4.57 14.62 -43.48
N GLN A 112 3.30 14.81 -43.80
CA GLN A 112 2.17 13.90 -43.62
C GLN A 112 2.24 12.71 -44.58
N ALA A 113 1.81 11.52 -44.16
CA ALA A 113 0.95 10.59 -44.91
C ALA A 113 0.82 9.24 -44.19
N ASP A 114 -0.39 8.69 -44.23
CA ASP A 114 -0.81 7.41 -43.67
C ASP A 114 0.08 6.24 -44.06
N THR A 115 0.47 5.40 -43.10
CA THR A 115 0.74 3.97 -43.30
C THR A 115 0.99 3.25 -41.96
N GLU A 116 0.15 2.26 -41.67
CA GLU A 116 0.38 1.06 -40.84
C GLU A 116 1.35 1.20 -39.65
N LYS A 117 0.80 1.35 -38.45
CA LYS A 117 1.53 1.26 -37.17
C LYS A 117 2.13 -0.13 -37.01
N LYS A 118 3.32 -0.35 -37.56
CA LYS A 118 4.18 -1.47 -37.19
C LYS A 118 4.69 -1.17 -35.78
N ASN A 119 4.17 -1.90 -34.80
CA ASN A 119 4.75 -1.96 -33.47
C ASN A 119 6.20 -2.44 -33.64
N GLU A 120 7.16 -1.52 -33.55
CA GLU A 120 8.58 -1.90 -33.54
C GLU A 120 8.82 -2.81 -32.32
N PRO A 121 9.51 -3.95 -32.51
CA PRO A 121 9.76 -4.88 -31.41
C PRO A 121 10.61 -4.19 -30.36
N LEU A 122 10.07 -4.04 -29.15
CA LEU A 122 10.76 -3.40 -28.04
C LEU A 122 11.69 -4.41 -27.36
N ASP A 123 13.00 -4.12 -27.37
CA ASP A 123 14.01 -4.93 -26.70
C ASP A 123 13.96 -4.66 -25.17
N ILE A 124 13.72 -5.73 -24.39
CA ILE A 124 13.52 -5.70 -22.94
C ILE A 124 14.42 -6.73 -22.24
N HIS A 125 14.85 -6.43 -21.02
CA HIS A 125 15.50 -7.42 -20.14
C HIS A 125 14.52 -7.91 -19.09
N ILE A 126 14.28 -9.22 -19.06
CA ILE A 126 13.34 -9.85 -18.14
C ILE A 126 14.14 -10.45 -16.97
N PRO A 127 13.83 -10.07 -15.70
CA PRO A 127 14.47 -10.68 -14.54
C PRO A 127 14.00 -12.12 -14.38
N LEU A 128 14.95 -13.05 -14.33
CA LEU A 128 14.70 -14.46 -14.00
C LEU A 128 14.92 -14.72 -12.51
N THR A 129 15.97 -14.11 -11.96
CA THR A 129 16.35 -14.10 -10.54
C THR A 129 16.88 -12.71 -10.18
N SER A 130 17.15 -12.44 -8.90
CA SER A 130 17.64 -11.13 -8.42
C SER A 130 18.88 -10.57 -9.15
N LEU A 131 19.73 -11.41 -9.74
CA LEU A 131 20.97 -11.02 -10.42
C LEU A 131 21.04 -11.45 -11.89
N VAL A 132 20.04 -12.18 -12.40
CA VAL A 132 20.08 -12.78 -13.74
C VAL A 132 18.94 -12.22 -14.57
N TYR A 133 19.29 -11.58 -15.68
CA TYR A 133 18.36 -11.01 -16.65
C TYR A 133 18.55 -11.68 -18.01
N ILE A 134 17.44 -11.96 -18.69
CA ILE A 134 17.46 -12.50 -20.05
C ILE A 134 16.94 -11.44 -21.02
N PRO A 135 17.64 -11.20 -22.15
CA PRO A 135 17.15 -10.32 -23.20
C PRO A 135 15.96 -10.97 -23.91
N GLY A 136 14.93 -10.18 -24.19
CA GLY A 136 13.72 -10.58 -24.91
C GLY A 136 13.18 -9.43 -25.74
N LYS A 137 12.20 -9.73 -26.60
CA LYS A 137 11.51 -8.74 -27.42
C LYS A 137 10.01 -8.81 -27.18
N ILE A 138 9.37 -7.67 -27.03
CA ILE A 138 7.91 -7.58 -26.91
C ILE A 138 7.31 -7.47 -28.32
N VAL A 139 6.45 -8.43 -28.66
CA VAL A 139 5.80 -8.51 -29.98
C VAL A 139 4.50 -7.69 -30.01
N ASP A 140 3.76 -7.66 -28.89
CA ASP A 140 2.48 -6.96 -28.77
C ASP A 140 2.50 -5.97 -27.60
N THR A 141 2.23 -4.71 -27.89
CA THR A 141 2.20 -3.59 -26.94
C THR A 141 0.79 -3.07 -26.67
N GLU A 142 -0.23 -3.64 -27.32
CA GLU A 142 -1.62 -3.19 -27.19
C GLU A 142 -2.42 -4.08 -26.24
N ASN A 143 -2.14 -5.39 -26.22
CA ASN A 143 -2.87 -6.33 -25.39
C ASN A 143 -2.09 -6.77 -24.16
N PHE A 144 -2.73 -6.68 -22.99
CA PHE A 144 -2.17 -7.04 -21.70
C PHE A 144 -2.96 -8.17 -21.06
N LEU A 145 -2.24 -9.03 -20.35
CA LEU A 145 -2.84 -10.11 -19.58
C LEU A 145 -3.08 -9.63 -18.14
N VAL A 146 -4.35 -9.51 -17.74
CA VAL A 146 -4.75 -8.98 -16.42
C VAL A 146 -5.30 -10.11 -15.55
N HIS A 147 -4.78 -10.22 -14.33
CA HIS A 147 -5.31 -11.14 -13.33
C HIS A 147 -6.59 -10.57 -12.68
N MET A 148 -7.71 -11.28 -12.84
CA MET A 148 -9.04 -10.85 -12.37
C MET A 148 -9.48 -11.53 -11.06
N GLY A 149 -8.75 -12.56 -10.60
CA GLY A 149 -9.06 -13.34 -9.41
C GLY A 149 -9.18 -14.84 -9.71
N THR A 150 -9.38 -15.66 -8.67
CA THR A 150 -9.60 -17.12 -8.75
C THR A 150 -8.76 -17.85 -9.82
N ASN A 151 -7.48 -17.48 -9.91
CA ASN A 151 -6.49 -18.07 -10.79
C ASN A 151 -6.80 -18.04 -12.31
N TYR A 152 -7.56 -17.05 -12.80
CA TYR A 152 -7.72 -16.83 -14.23
C TYR A 152 -7.20 -15.45 -14.68
N TYR A 153 -6.80 -15.41 -15.94
CA TYR A 153 -6.27 -14.23 -16.60
C TYR A 153 -7.13 -13.86 -17.80
N VAL A 154 -7.31 -12.56 -18.02
CA VAL A 154 -8.10 -12.03 -19.13
C VAL A 154 -7.22 -11.13 -19.97
N GLN A 155 -7.23 -11.33 -21.29
CA GLN A 155 -6.57 -10.42 -22.22
C GLN A 155 -7.44 -9.17 -22.39
N ARG A 156 -6.83 -8.00 -22.20
CA ARG A 156 -7.49 -6.70 -22.26
C ARG A 156 -6.63 -5.73 -23.05
N ASN A 157 -7.27 -4.78 -23.72
CA ASN A 157 -6.56 -3.69 -24.38
C ASN A 157 -5.94 -2.75 -23.33
N SER A 158 -4.90 -2.01 -23.72
CA SER A 158 -4.25 -0.92 -22.98
C SER A 158 -5.24 -0.01 -22.23
N ASP A 159 -6.24 0.54 -22.90
CA ASP A 159 -7.19 1.50 -22.31
C ASP A 159 -8.07 0.85 -21.25
N GLN A 160 -8.60 -0.35 -21.55
CA GLN A 160 -9.41 -1.13 -20.62
C GLN A 160 -8.60 -1.53 -19.38
N THR A 161 -7.31 -1.82 -19.56
CA THR A 161 -6.40 -2.17 -18.47
C THR A 161 -6.14 -0.99 -17.54
N ILE A 162 -5.94 0.21 -18.10
CA ILE A 162 -5.79 1.44 -17.32
C ILE A 162 -7.06 1.73 -16.52
N GLU A 163 -8.23 1.64 -17.17
CA GLU A 163 -9.52 1.84 -16.50
C GLU A 163 -9.75 0.82 -15.37
N TYR A 164 -9.39 -0.44 -15.60
CA TYR A 164 -9.47 -1.49 -14.57
C TYR A 164 -8.62 -1.15 -13.34
N PHE A 165 -7.36 -0.74 -13.53
CA PHE A 165 -6.49 -0.34 -12.43
C PHE A 165 -7.02 0.91 -11.71
N ASP A 166 -7.53 1.90 -12.44
CA ASP A 166 -8.12 3.11 -11.84
C ASP A 166 -9.34 2.79 -10.98
N ASN A 167 -10.22 1.90 -11.46
CA ASN A 167 -11.37 1.45 -10.68
C ASN A 167 -10.93 0.66 -9.44
N LYS A 168 -9.86 -0.14 -9.53
CA LYS A 168 -9.31 -0.87 -8.37
C LYS A 168 -8.70 0.08 -7.33
N ILE A 169 -7.95 1.08 -7.78
CA ILE A 169 -7.36 2.12 -6.92
C ILE A 169 -8.46 2.91 -6.21
N LYS A 170 -9.53 3.29 -6.90
CA LYS A 170 -10.69 3.97 -6.29
C LYS A 170 -11.32 3.13 -5.17
N LYS A 171 -11.66 1.86 -5.45
CA LYS A 171 -12.23 0.94 -4.46
C LYS A 171 -11.31 0.74 -3.26
N LEU A 172 -10.00 0.66 -3.49
CA LEU A 172 -9.00 0.50 -2.45
C LEU A 172 -8.86 1.76 -1.58
N ASN A 173 -8.89 2.94 -2.19
CA ASN A 173 -8.88 4.22 -1.47
C ASN A 173 -10.09 4.40 -0.55
N GLU A 174 -11.28 3.97 -0.97
CA GLU A 174 -12.49 3.98 -0.12
C GLU A 174 -12.31 3.09 1.12
N LYS A 175 -11.79 1.87 0.94
CA LYS A 175 -11.49 0.97 2.05
C LYS A 175 -10.43 1.54 3.00
N ILE A 176 -9.39 2.17 2.45
CA ILE A 176 -8.35 2.84 3.24
C ILE A 176 -8.93 3.99 4.06
N LYS A 177 -9.83 4.82 3.49
CA LYS A 177 -10.49 5.89 4.24
C LYS A 177 -11.27 5.36 5.43
N LYS A 178 -12.05 4.27 5.26
CA LYS A 178 -12.77 3.61 6.36
C LYS A 178 -11.81 3.14 7.46
N ILE A 179 -10.73 2.46 7.08
CA ILE A 179 -9.71 1.96 8.03
C ILE A 179 -8.98 3.10 8.76
N LYS A 180 -8.70 4.22 8.08
CA LYS A 180 -8.09 5.41 8.73
C LYS A 180 -8.93 5.94 9.88
N VAL A 181 -10.26 6.03 9.67
CA VAL A 181 -11.18 6.50 10.71
C VAL A 181 -11.14 5.54 11.90
N THR A 182 -11.29 4.23 11.66
CA THR A 182 -11.22 3.20 12.71
C THR A 182 -9.87 3.20 13.45
N LEU A 183 -8.76 3.46 12.75
CA LEU A 183 -7.43 3.55 13.35
C LEU A 183 -7.32 4.70 14.35
N ILE A 184 -7.94 5.85 14.04
CA ILE A 184 -7.98 7.03 14.91
C ILE A 184 -8.89 6.77 16.11
N GLU A 185 -10.09 6.22 15.89
CA GLU A 185 -11.04 5.87 16.94
C GLU A 185 -10.40 4.91 17.96
N LYS A 186 -9.81 3.81 17.49
CA LYS A 186 -9.12 2.84 18.35
C LYS A 186 -7.94 3.43 19.09
N ARG A 187 -7.20 4.36 18.48
CA ARG A 187 -6.12 5.07 19.16
C ARG A 187 -6.66 5.94 20.30
N ASN A 188 -7.75 6.67 20.07
CA ASN A 188 -8.38 7.51 21.08
C ASN A 188 -8.92 6.66 22.25
N GLU A 189 -9.50 5.49 21.97
CA GLU A 189 -9.94 4.53 22.99
C GLU A 189 -8.77 4.06 23.88
N ILE A 190 -7.62 3.75 23.28
CA ILE A 190 -6.41 3.36 24.01
C ILE A 190 -5.92 4.50 24.92
N GLU A 191 -5.85 5.73 24.41
CA GLU A 191 -5.41 6.89 25.20
C GLU A 191 -6.37 7.19 26.35
N LEU A 192 -7.68 7.04 26.12
CA LEU A 192 -8.70 7.17 27.16
C LEU A 192 -8.50 6.12 28.25
N CYS A 193 -8.28 4.85 27.90
CA CYS A 193 -7.99 3.78 28.86
C CYS A 193 -6.72 4.07 29.67
N LYS A 194 -5.65 4.50 29.01
CA LYS A 194 -4.39 4.90 29.67
C LYS A 194 -4.59 6.04 30.66
N HIS A 195 -5.39 7.04 30.31
CA HIS A 195 -5.73 8.14 31.20
C HIS A 195 -6.46 7.66 32.47
N TYR A 196 -7.45 6.77 32.32
CA TYR A 196 -8.13 6.18 33.48
C TYR A 196 -7.23 5.30 34.35
N ILE A 197 -6.30 4.53 33.76
CA ILE A 197 -5.27 3.79 34.50
C ILE A 197 -4.45 4.75 35.37
N GLN A 198 -4.03 5.89 34.81
CA GLN A 198 -3.24 6.87 35.52
C GLN A 198 -4.01 7.52 36.68
N ILE A 199 -5.28 7.88 36.48
CA ILE A 199 -6.15 8.41 37.54
C ILE A 199 -6.30 7.39 38.68
N LYS A 200 -6.62 6.13 38.36
CA LYS A 200 -6.82 5.09 39.38
C LYS A 200 -5.56 4.77 40.16
N ARG A 201 -4.39 4.74 39.50
CA ARG A 201 -3.09 4.57 40.17
C ARG A 201 -2.79 5.73 41.13
N GLY A 202 -3.14 6.96 40.74
CA GLY A 202 -3.00 8.13 41.61
C GLY A 202 -3.91 8.08 42.85
N GLN A 203 -5.15 7.60 42.70
CA GLN A 203 -6.09 7.41 43.81
C GLN A 203 -5.58 6.36 44.81
N GLN A 204 -5.10 5.21 44.34
CA GLN A 204 -4.53 4.16 45.20
C GLN A 204 -3.29 4.64 45.98
N MET A 205 -2.42 5.46 45.37
CA MET A 205 -1.27 6.04 46.07
C MET A 205 -1.67 7.05 47.16
N ASN A 206 -2.73 7.82 46.93
CA ASN A 206 -3.23 8.77 47.93
C ASN A 206 -3.92 8.07 49.10
N GLU A 207 -4.66 6.99 48.84
CA GLU A 207 -5.28 6.16 49.89
C GLU A 207 -4.23 5.43 50.74
N ALA A 208 -3.13 4.96 50.13
CA ALA A 208 -2.02 4.31 50.85
C ALA A 208 -1.25 5.28 51.77
N ASN A 209 -1.14 6.58 51.41
CA ASN A 209 -0.44 7.58 52.22
C ASN A 209 -1.27 8.16 53.37
N GLN A 210 -2.60 8.01 53.37
CA GLN A 210 -3.45 8.51 54.46
C GLN A 210 -3.63 7.54 55.64
N ASN A 211 -3.08 6.32 55.59
CA ASN A 211 -3.28 5.34 56.67
C ASN A 211 -2.01 4.78 57.36
N PRO A 212 -1.13 5.58 58.00
CA PRO A 212 -0.02 5.05 58.82
C PRO A 212 -0.35 4.68 60.28
N GLN A 213 -1.58 4.90 60.80
CA GLN A 213 -1.78 4.96 62.27
C GLN A 213 -2.52 3.80 62.97
N THR A 214 -2.83 2.66 62.34
CA THR A 214 -3.52 1.54 63.05
C THR A 214 -2.61 0.39 63.50
N ALA A 215 -1.29 0.47 63.32
CA ALA A 215 -0.38 -0.63 63.69
C ALA A 215 0.19 -0.59 65.13
N SER A 216 -0.03 0.47 65.94
CA SER A 216 0.66 0.63 67.23
C SER A 216 -0.09 0.16 68.49
N VAL A 217 -1.35 -0.27 68.43
CA VAL A 217 -2.17 -0.48 69.66
C VAL A 217 -2.24 -1.94 70.14
N ARG A 218 -1.48 -2.89 69.57
CA ARG A 218 -1.51 -4.31 69.98
C ARG A 218 -0.32 -4.79 70.83
N SER A 219 0.57 -3.91 71.29
CA SER A 219 1.77 -4.32 72.05
C SER A 219 1.68 -4.17 73.59
N THR A 220 0.54 -3.78 74.16
CA THR A 220 0.41 -3.69 75.63
C THR A 220 -0.95 -4.22 76.09
N ALA A 221 -1.00 -5.52 76.33
CA ALA A 221 -1.88 -6.18 77.31
C ALA A 221 -1.31 -7.56 77.62
#